data_AF-A0A920NPE1-F1
#
_entry.id   AF-A0A920NPE1-F1
#
_cell.length_a   1.000
_cell.length_b   1.000
_cell.length_c   1.000
_cell.angle_alpha   90.00
_cell.angle_beta   90.00
_cell.angle_gamma   90.00
#
_symmetry.space_group_name_H-M   'P 1'
#
loop_
_entity.id
_entity.type
_entity.pdbx_description
1 polymer ?
#
loop_
_entity_poly.entity_id
_entity_poly.type
_entity_poly.pdbx_seq_one_letter_code
_entity_poly.pdbx_strand_id
1 'polypeptide(L)'
;MMEIALIENIQRENLNPIDEAEGYAILQSKFNRSQSDIASAVGKKRVTISNALRLLKLPSDIKNSLRERKVSAGHGRAILMMKTEAGMMKLYKMIIKEDLSVRAAEALLKVNQPKSQNTPAGNHL
;
A
#
# COMPACT_ATOMS: atom_id res chain seq x y z
N MET A 1 -9.65 9.94 -25.91
CA MET A 1 -10.38 10.83 -24.97
C MET A 1 -10.51 10.21 -23.57
N MET A 2 -11.03 8.99 -23.41
CA MET A 2 -11.25 8.39 -22.08
C MET A 2 -9.96 8.18 -21.24
N GLU A 3 -8.84 7.80 -21.86
CA GLU A 3 -7.57 7.59 -21.13
C GLU A 3 -7.00 8.89 -20.55
N ILE A 4 -6.97 9.96 -21.35
CA ILE A 4 -6.45 11.28 -20.95
C ILE A 4 -7.30 11.84 -19.80
N ALA A 5 -8.63 11.76 -19.90
CA ALA A 5 -9.53 12.20 -18.84
C ALA A 5 -9.31 11.43 -17.53
N LEU A 6 -8.97 10.13 -17.60
CA LEU A 6 -8.61 9.34 -16.43
C LEU A 6 -7.29 9.81 -15.81
N ILE A 7 -6.27 10.08 -16.63
CA ILE A 7 -4.98 10.62 -16.18
C ILE A 7 -5.17 11.97 -15.47
N GLU A 8 -5.93 12.88 -16.07
CA GLU A 8 -6.25 14.20 -15.49
C GLU A 8 -7.02 14.08 -14.17
N ASN A 9 -7.96 13.14 -14.07
CA ASN A 9 -8.68 12.87 -12.83
C ASN A 9 -7.75 12.36 -11.72
N ILE A 10 -6.80 11.49 -12.06
CA ILE A 10 -5.83 10.93 -11.11
C ILE A 10 -4.84 12.01 -10.61
N GLN A 11 -4.51 13.00 -11.44
CA GLN A 11 -3.60 14.09 -11.07
C GLN A 11 -4.20 15.10 -10.09
N ARG A 12 -5.49 14.98 -9.72
CA ARG A 12 -6.11 15.87 -8.72
C ARG A 12 -5.52 15.63 -7.33
N GLU A 13 -5.15 16.70 -6.65
CA GLU A 13 -4.46 16.65 -5.35
C GLU A 13 -5.32 16.11 -4.20
N ASN A 14 -6.64 16.03 -4.37
CA ASN A 14 -7.58 15.66 -3.32
C ASN A 14 -8.02 14.19 -3.31
N LEU A 15 -7.50 13.35 -4.23
CA LEU A 15 -7.86 11.92 -4.24
C LEU A 15 -7.43 11.24 -2.94
N ASN A 16 -8.30 10.36 -2.44
CA ASN A 16 -7.88 9.44 -1.39
C ASN A 16 -7.00 8.32 -1.98
N PRO A 17 -6.19 7.64 -1.15
CA PRO A 17 -5.25 6.63 -1.64
C PRO A 17 -5.88 5.44 -2.37
N ILE A 18 -7.14 5.12 -2.11
CA ILE A 18 -7.84 4.02 -2.76
C ILE A 18 -8.33 4.42 -4.14
N ASP A 19 -8.96 5.59 -4.29
CA ASP A 19 -9.41 6.08 -5.59
C ASP A 19 -8.24 6.25 -6.56
N GLU A 20 -7.10 6.73 -6.06
CA GLU A 20 -5.87 6.86 -6.85
C GLU A 20 -5.39 5.48 -7.35
N ALA A 21 -5.38 4.49 -6.46
CA ALA A 21 -4.99 3.13 -6.78
C ALA A 21 -5.95 2.46 -7.77
N GLU A 22 -7.26 2.70 -7.65
CA GLU A 22 -8.28 2.23 -8.59
C GLU A 22 -8.08 2.87 -9.98
N GLY A 23 -7.78 4.16 -10.04
CA GLY A 23 -7.43 4.85 -11.28
C GLY A 23 -6.21 4.21 -11.98
N TYR A 24 -5.15 3.92 -11.23
CA TYR A 24 -3.99 3.20 -11.76
C TYR A 24 -4.34 1.79 -12.24
N ALA A 25 -5.18 1.06 -11.51
CA ALA A 25 -5.61 -0.29 -11.91
C ALA A 25 -6.41 -0.27 -13.22
N ILE A 26 -7.22 0.76 -13.44
CA ILE A 26 -7.93 0.96 -14.71
C ILE A 26 -6.94 1.23 -15.85
N LEU A 27 -5.93 2.08 -15.63
CA LEU A 27 -4.86 2.33 -16.62
C LEU A 27 -4.11 1.05 -17.00
N GLN A 28 -3.81 0.18 -16.02
CA GLN A 28 -3.16 -1.10 -16.30
C GLN A 28 -4.05 -2.08 -17.08
N SER A 29 -5.31 -2.23 -16.65
CA SER A 29 -6.19 -3.28 -17.15
C SER A 29 -6.90 -2.93 -18.45
N LYS A 30 -7.37 -1.68 -18.60
CA LYS A 30 -8.14 -1.25 -19.78
C LYS A 30 -7.28 -0.63 -20.88
N PHE A 31 -6.14 -0.06 -20.52
CA PHE A 31 -5.26 0.65 -21.46
C PHE A 31 -3.87 0.00 -21.58
N ASN A 32 -3.68 -1.19 -20.99
CA ASN A 32 -2.45 -1.98 -21.02
C ASN A 32 -1.19 -1.20 -20.62
N ARG A 33 -1.32 -0.18 -19.76
CA ARG A 33 -0.18 0.64 -19.33
C ARG A 33 0.67 -0.08 -18.30
N SER A 34 1.98 -0.02 -18.48
CA SER A 34 2.92 -0.49 -17.46
C SER A 34 2.96 0.48 -16.27
N GLN A 35 3.42 0.03 -15.10
CA GLN A 35 3.58 0.93 -13.94
C GLN A 35 4.57 2.07 -14.23
N SER A 36 5.54 1.86 -15.12
CA SER A 36 6.47 2.90 -15.58
C SER A 36 5.77 3.94 -16.44
N ASP A 37 4.91 3.52 -17.38
CA ASP A 37 4.20 4.47 -18.26
C ASP A 37 3.24 5.33 -17.46
N ILE A 38 2.50 4.71 -16.53
CA ILE A 38 1.59 5.42 -15.62
C ILE A 38 2.39 6.44 -14.80
N ALA A 39 3.52 6.02 -14.22
CA ALA A 39 4.38 6.88 -13.42
C ALA A 39 4.84 8.12 -14.20
N SER A 40 5.31 7.94 -15.43
CA SER A 40 5.69 9.02 -16.33
C SER A 40 4.52 9.95 -16.66
N ALA A 41 3.35 9.38 -16.98
CA ALA A 41 2.16 10.16 -17.34
C ALA A 41 1.62 11.02 -16.19
N VAL A 42 1.69 10.52 -14.94
CA VAL A 42 1.17 11.24 -13.76
C VAL A 42 2.25 12.01 -12.99
N GLY A 43 3.50 12.02 -13.47
CA GLY A 43 4.61 12.75 -12.85
C GLY A 43 5.07 12.17 -11.49
N LYS A 44 4.93 10.85 -11.28
CA LYS A 44 5.30 10.16 -10.03
C LYS A 44 6.38 9.12 -10.26
N LYS A 45 6.96 8.59 -9.18
CA LYS A 45 7.90 7.46 -9.26
C LYS A 45 7.14 6.14 -9.46
N ARG A 46 7.72 5.20 -10.22
CA ARG A 46 7.16 3.84 -10.39
C ARG A 46 6.82 3.16 -9.05
N VAL A 47 7.65 3.36 -8.03
CA VAL A 47 7.42 2.80 -6.69
C VAL A 47 6.15 3.34 -6.04
N THR A 48 5.76 4.59 -6.32
CA THR A 48 4.52 5.18 -5.84
C THR A 48 3.31 4.48 -6.44
N ILE A 49 3.33 4.22 -7.75
CA ILE A 49 2.27 3.48 -8.45
C ILE A 49 2.14 2.06 -7.90
N SER A 50 3.28 1.37 -7.77
CA SER A 50 3.32 0.01 -7.20
C SER A 50 2.74 -0.04 -5.79
N ASN A 51 3.11 0.91 -4.93
CA ASN A 51 2.61 1.01 -3.57
C ASN A 51 1.11 1.28 -3.50
N ALA A 52 0.60 2.21 -4.33
CA ALA A 52 -0.82 2.50 -4.41
C ALA A 52 -1.62 1.25 -4.83
N LEU A 53 -1.22 0.59 -5.92
CA LEU A 53 -1.86 -0.63 -6.41
C LEU A 53 -1.91 -1.76 -5.36
N ARG A 54 -0.87 -1.88 -4.53
CA ARG A 54 -0.84 -2.88 -3.46
C ARG A 54 -1.94 -2.64 -2.41
N LEU A 55 -2.37 -1.40 -2.18
CA LEU A 55 -3.44 -1.08 -1.23
C LEU A 55 -4.78 -1.72 -1.63
N LEU A 56 -5.00 -2.00 -2.92
CA LEU A 56 -6.22 -2.67 -3.38
C LEU A 56 -6.38 -4.09 -2.84
N LYS A 57 -5.28 -4.72 -2.39
CA LYS A 57 -5.25 -6.05 -1.77
C LYS A 57 -5.70 -6.06 -0.31
N LEU A 58 -5.92 -4.89 0.29
CA LEU A 58 -6.41 -4.80 1.67
C LEU A 58 -7.89 -5.22 1.75
N PRO A 59 -8.31 -5.78 2.91
CA PRO A 59 -9.72 -6.00 3.22
C PRO A 59 -10.56 -4.72 3.09
N SER A 60 -11.87 -4.89 2.82
CA SER A 60 -12.83 -3.80 2.60
C SER A 60 -12.80 -2.75 3.71
N ASP A 61 -12.78 -3.17 4.97
CA ASP A 61 -12.85 -2.27 6.13
C ASP A 61 -11.65 -1.32 6.21
N ILE A 62 -10.46 -1.84 5.87
CA ILE A 62 -9.22 -1.07 5.87
C ILE A 62 -9.22 -0.11 4.66
N LYS A 63 -9.70 -0.56 3.50
CA LYS A 63 -9.86 0.31 2.32
C LYS A 63 -10.82 1.46 2.61
N ASN A 64 -11.95 1.19 3.26
CA ASN A 64 -12.90 2.24 3.66
C ASN A 64 -12.25 3.25 4.60
N SER A 65 -11.44 2.79 5.54
CA SER A 65 -10.72 3.67 6.48
C SER A 65 -9.65 4.52 5.80
N LEU A 66 -9.02 4.02 4.73
CA LEU A 66 -8.14 4.82 3.87
C LEU A 66 -8.92 5.88 3.08
N ARG A 67 -10.11 5.55 2.58
CA ARG A 67 -11.00 6.52 1.91
C ARG A 67 -11.43 7.64 2.85
N GLU A 68 -11.83 7.27 4.07
CA GLU A 68 -12.23 8.18 5.14
C GLU A 68 -11.05 8.91 5.80
N ARG A 69 -9.80 8.65 5.36
CA ARG A 69 -8.56 9.22 5.93
C ARG A 69 -8.37 8.95 7.43
N LYS A 70 -9.07 7.96 8.00
CA LYS A 70 -8.85 7.46 9.38
C LYS A 70 -7.47 6.83 9.55
N VAL A 71 -6.92 6.28 8.46
CA VAL A 71 -5.55 5.80 8.40
C VAL A 71 -4.87 6.31 7.14
N SER A 72 -3.56 6.51 7.20
CA SER A 72 -2.76 6.93 6.04
C SER A 72 -2.38 5.75 5.15
N ALA A 73 -1.96 6.03 3.91
CA ALA A 73 -1.37 5.04 3.02
C ALA A 73 -0.12 4.36 3.63
N GLY A 74 0.57 5.03 4.56
CA GLY A 74 1.66 4.43 5.35
C GLY A 74 1.16 3.27 6.22
N HIS A 75 0.08 3.49 6.98
CA HIS A 75 -0.57 2.43 7.76
C HIS A 75 -1.04 1.28 6.86
N GLY A 76 -1.68 1.58 5.73
CA GLY A 76 -2.11 0.55 4.78
C GLY A 76 -0.96 -0.36 4.30
N ARG A 77 0.20 0.24 4.01
CA ARG A 77 1.40 -0.52 3.63
C ARG A 77 1.97 -1.37 4.76
N ALA A 78 1.98 -0.87 5.99
CA ALA A 78 2.37 -1.65 7.16
C ALA A 78 1.41 -2.84 7.38
N ILE A 79 0.10 -2.61 7.29
CA ILE A 79 -0.93 -3.65 7.42
C ILE A 79 -0.74 -4.75 6.37
N LEU A 80 -0.44 -4.39 5.10
CA LEU A 80 -0.17 -5.34 4.01
C LEU A 80 1.02 -6.28 4.27
N MET A 81 1.87 -5.99 5.26
CA MET A 81 2.97 -6.88 5.61
C MET A 81 2.51 -8.08 6.44
N MET A 82 1.31 -8.03 6.99
CA MET A 82 0.65 -9.19 7.58
C MET A 82 0.28 -10.17 6.46
N LYS A 83 0.75 -11.41 6.55
CA LYS A 83 0.56 -12.44 5.51
C LYS A 83 -0.86 -13.02 5.47
N THR A 84 -1.68 -12.73 6.47
CA THR A 84 -3.05 -13.23 6.61
C THR A 84 -4.02 -12.09 6.87
N GLU A 85 -5.25 -12.23 6.38
CA GLU A 85 -6.31 -11.26 6.60
C GLU A 85 -6.61 -11.05 8.09
N ALA A 86 -6.63 -12.13 8.89
CA ALA A 86 -6.78 -12.06 10.34
C ALA A 86 -5.67 -11.20 10.98
N GLY A 87 -4.42 -11.35 10.52
CA GLY A 87 -3.31 -10.52 10.97
C GLY A 87 -3.45 -9.06 10.56
N MET A 88 -3.89 -8.80 9.32
CA MET A 88 -4.17 -7.45 8.83
C MET A 88 -5.22 -6.76 9.70
N MET A 89 -6.33 -7.43 9.97
CA MET A 89 -7.42 -6.90 10.78
C MET A 89 -7.01 -6.67 12.24
N LYS A 90 -6.17 -7.55 12.82
CA LYS A 90 -5.63 -7.37 14.18
C LYS A 90 -4.78 -6.10 14.27
N LEU A 91 -3.84 -5.90 13.36
CA LEU A 91 -2.98 -4.72 13.35
C LEU A 91 -3.80 -3.44 13.07
N TYR A 92 -4.73 -3.49 12.13
CA TYR A 92 -5.63 -2.38 11.84
C TYR A 92 -6.43 -1.92 13.07
N LYS A 93 -7.06 -2.86 13.80
CA LYS A 93 -7.80 -2.55 15.03
C LYS A 93 -6.92 -1.90 16.10
N MET A 94 -5.67 -2.34 16.22
CA MET A 94 -4.71 -1.76 17.16
C MET A 94 -4.32 -0.34 16.75
N ILE A 95 -4.05 -0.09 15.46
CA ILE A 95 -3.74 1.24 14.93
C ILE A 95 -4.85 2.23 15.27
N ILE A 96 -6.12 1.85 15.05
CA ILE A 96 -7.27 2.73 15.36
C ILE A 96 -7.46 2.92 16.86
N LYS A 97 -7.34 1.84 17.65
CA LYS A 97 -7.59 1.89 19.10
C LYS A 97 -6.56 2.72 19.85
N GLU A 98 -5.30 2.64 19.44
CA GLU A 98 -4.16 3.25 20.13
C GLU A 98 -3.60 4.47 19.40
N ASP A 99 -4.28 4.93 18.34
CA ASP A 99 -3.86 6.03 17.46
C ASP A 99 -2.37 5.94 17.06
N LEU A 100 -1.97 4.74 16.63
CA LEU A 100 -0.56 4.44 16.37
C LEU A 100 -0.05 5.25 15.18
N SER A 101 1.14 5.81 15.34
CA SER A 101 1.89 6.36 14.20
C SER A 101 2.32 5.26 13.23
N VAL A 102 2.58 5.63 11.97
CA VAL A 102 3.09 4.69 10.94
C VAL A 102 4.36 3.99 11.41
N ARG A 103 5.26 4.74 12.05
CA ARG A 103 6.53 4.18 12.59
C ARG A 103 6.27 3.17 13.70
N ALA A 104 5.30 3.43 14.59
CA ALA A 104 4.92 2.50 15.64
C ALA A 104 4.30 1.22 15.06
N ALA A 105 3.38 1.37 14.09
CA ALA A 105 2.79 0.23 13.38
C ALA A 105 3.86 -0.63 12.67
N GLU A 106 4.85 0.00 12.03
CA GLU A 106 5.98 -0.71 11.41
C GLU A 106 6.89 -1.40 12.45
N ALA A 107 7.10 -0.79 13.62
CA ALA A 107 7.91 -1.38 14.68
C ALA A 107 7.27 -2.67 15.24
N LEU A 108 5.95 -2.71 15.39
CA LEU A 108 5.22 -3.90 15.85
C LEU A 108 5.39 -5.09 14.90
N LEU A 109 5.59 -4.85 13.61
CA LEU A 109 5.88 -5.90 12.64
C LEU A 109 7.27 -6.50 12.85
N LYS A 110 8.27 -5.68 13.24
CA LYS A 110 9.64 -6.15 13.49
C LYS A 110 9.75 -7.02 14.73
N VAL A 111 8.96 -6.72 15.76
CA VAL A 111 8.95 -7.48 17.02
C VAL A 111 8.26 -8.85 16.86
N ASN A 112 7.24 -8.94 16.01
CA ASN A 112 6.48 -10.17 15.78
C ASN A 112 7.06 -11.08 14.67
N GLN A 113 8.15 -10.69 14.02
CA GLN A 113 8.91 -11.63 13.21
C GLN A 113 9.78 -12.48 14.16
N PRO A 114 9.59 -13.81 14.25
CA PRO A 114 10.61 -14.63 14.88
C PRO A 114 11.91 -14.30 14.15
N LYS A 115 12.94 -13.89 14.91
CA LYS A 115 14.29 -13.73 14.38
C LYS A 115 14.64 -15.04 13.69
N SER A 116 14.49 -15.10 12.37
CA SER A 116 15.16 -16.12 11.58
C SER A 116 16.64 -15.80 11.76
N GLN A 117 17.23 -16.52 12.71
CA GLN A 117 18.66 -16.70 12.81
C GLN A 117 19.12 -17.27 11.48
N ASN A 118 19.57 -16.42 10.57
CA ASN A 118 20.56 -16.84 9.58
C ASN A 118 21.94 -16.62 10.20
N THR A 119 22.31 -17.55 11.06
CA THR A 119 23.70 -18.00 11.13
C THR A 119 23.63 -19.52 11.31
N PRO A 120 24.22 -20.27 10.37
CA PRO A 120 25.31 -21.17 10.72
C PRO A 120 26.51 -20.85 9.81
N ALA A 121 27.68 -20.54 10.36
CA ALA A 121 28.69 -21.46 10.92
C ALA A 121 29.59 -22.07 9.82
N GLY A 122 30.89 -21.79 9.93
CA GLY A 122 31.96 -22.76 9.72
C GLY A 122 32.35 -23.17 8.29
N ASN A 123 33.63 -22.88 7.99
CA ASN A 123 34.58 -23.60 7.13
C ASN A 123 34.32 -23.79 5.63
N HIS A 124 35.23 -23.18 4.85
CA HIS A 124 36.10 -23.75 3.81
C HIS A 124 36.85 -22.53 3.22
N LEU A 125 38.16 -22.36 3.21
CA LEU A 125 39.37 -23.20 3.33
C LEU A 125 40.48 -22.38 3.99
#